data_AF-A0A1I3GWS5-F1
#
_entry.id   AF-A0A1I3GWS5-F1
#
_cell.length_a   1.000
_cell.length_b   1.000
_cell.length_c   1.000
_cell.angle_alpha   90.00
_cell.angle_beta   90.00
_cell.angle_gamma   90.00
#
_symmetry.space_group_name_H-M   'P 1'
#
loop_
_entity.id
_entity.type
_entity.pdbx_description
1 polymer ?
#
loop_
_entity_poly.entity_id
_entity_poly.type
_entity_poly.pdbx_seq_one_letter_code
_entity_poly.pdbx_strand_id
1 'polypeptide(L)'
;MLRASGAAGSALFIGMALPTPAAAAEALSPQQREMVLQVAKAGAIYPIEVPSFGEPGTASSRATDSRLREAEARLRPARLAAIRAGADLLISQGLLAVPRPALLAGIGRAAATAAPAELQALIAVAALGAATVSRHLDPSSDSPATVWIGGLAHLHDHGMRPTVLRHLETR
;
A
#
# COMPACT_ATOMS: atom_id res chain seq x y z
N MET A 1 -32.40 72.88 -0.02
CA MET A 1 -30.96 72.55 -0.03
C MET A 1 -30.77 71.33 0.87
N LEU A 2 -30.71 70.12 0.29
CA LEU A 2 -29.50 69.34 -0.06
C LEU A 2 -28.87 68.57 1.15
N ARG A 3 -28.86 67.22 1.04
CA ARG A 3 -27.94 66.21 1.66
C ARG A 3 -28.07 65.93 3.17
N ALA A 4 -27.85 64.73 3.73
CA ALA A 4 -27.45 63.37 3.29
C ALA A 4 -27.87 62.39 4.43
N SER A 5 -28.51 61.23 4.20
CA SER A 5 -27.92 59.91 3.88
C SER A 5 -26.72 59.48 4.74
N GLY A 6 -26.92 58.45 5.56
CA GLY A 6 -25.87 57.74 6.30
C GLY A 6 -26.40 56.55 7.11
N ALA A 7 -26.90 55.50 6.43
CA ALA A 7 -27.18 54.21 7.04
C ALA A 7 -25.89 53.37 7.04
N ALA A 8 -25.29 53.18 8.21
CA ALA A 8 -24.17 52.27 8.38
C ALA A 8 -24.71 50.83 8.48
N GLY A 9 -24.38 50.02 7.47
CA GLY A 9 -24.78 48.62 7.36
C GLY A 9 -23.97 47.72 8.30
N SER A 10 -24.68 46.81 8.95
CA SER A 10 -24.09 45.63 9.60
C SER A 10 -24.44 44.42 8.75
N ALA A 11 -23.57 44.05 7.82
CA ALA A 11 -23.64 42.76 7.15
C ALA A 11 -22.99 41.71 8.06
N LEU A 12 -23.82 40.91 8.72
CA LEU A 12 -23.42 39.65 9.34
C LEU A 12 -22.94 38.71 8.23
N PHE A 13 -21.63 38.63 8.03
CA PHE A 13 -21.04 37.54 7.26
C PHE A 13 -21.11 36.26 8.11
N ILE A 14 -22.19 35.51 7.92
CA ILE A 14 -22.28 34.12 8.35
C ILE A 14 -21.26 33.36 7.50
N GLY A 15 -20.09 33.10 8.08
CA GLY A 15 -19.05 32.27 7.51
C GLY A 15 -19.57 30.84 7.36
N MET A 16 -20.22 30.56 6.24
CA MET A 16 -20.40 29.19 5.76
C MET A 16 -19.01 28.65 5.44
N ALA A 17 -18.45 27.90 6.38
CA ALA A 17 -17.32 27.02 6.12
C ALA A 17 -17.75 26.04 5.03
N LEU A 18 -17.34 26.31 3.79
CA LEU A 18 -17.50 25.37 2.69
C LEU A 18 -16.79 24.07 3.09
N PRO A 19 -17.42 22.90 2.93
CA PRO A 19 -16.70 21.64 3.09
C PRO A 19 -15.52 21.66 2.11
N THR A 20 -14.31 21.54 2.66
CA THR A 20 -13.10 21.39 1.88
C THR A 20 -13.33 20.21 0.94
N PRO A 21 -13.15 20.35 -0.39
CA PRO A 21 -13.28 19.22 -1.28
C PRO A 21 -12.30 18.16 -0.80
N ALA A 22 -12.82 16.99 -0.44
CA ALA A 22 -12.02 15.81 -0.15
C ALA A 22 -10.99 15.71 -1.27
N ALA A 23 -9.71 15.85 -0.93
CA ALA A 23 -8.62 15.77 -1.89
C ALA A 23 -8.92 14.61 -2.83
N ALA A 24 -9.05 14.91 -4.12
CA ALA A 24 -9.33 13.90 -5.14
C ALA A 24 -8.40 12.72 -4.85
N ALA A 25 -8.95 11.50 -4.83
CA ALA A 25 -8.22 10.30 -4.46
C ALA A 25 -7.00 10.18 -5.38
N GLU A 26 -5.88 10.72 -4.92
CA GLU A 26 -4.67 10.87 -5.71
C GLU A 26 -4.12 9.46 -5.90
N ALA A 27 -3.98 9.08 -7.17
CA ALA A 27 -3.34 7.84 -7.58
C ALA A 27 -1.98 7.67 -6.91
N LEU A 28 -1.48 6.44 -6.85
CA LEU A 28 -0.14 6.17 -6.31
C LEU A 28 0.92 6.97 -7.08
N SER A 29 1.84 7.57 -6.34
CA SER A 29 3.03 8.19 -6.91
C SER A 29 3.91 7.14 -7.59
N PRO A 30 4.82 7.53 -8.50
CA PRO A 30 5.75 6.57 -9.12
C PRO A 30 6.57 5.77 -8.10
N GLN A 31 7.03 6.41 -7.02
CA GLN A 31 7.79 5.73 -5.96
C GLN A 31 6.92 4.77 -5.14
N GLN A 32 5.68 5.16 -4.85
CA GLN A 32 4.73 4.30 -4.14
C GLN A 32 4.38 3.06 -4.98
N ARG A 33 4.18 3.22 -6.30
CA ARG A 33 3.97 2.09 -7.21
C ARG A 33 5.18 1.15 -7.22
N GLU A 34 6.39 1.70 -7.32
CA GLU A 34 7.60 0.87 -7.28
C GLU A 34 7.71 0.10 -5.96
N MET A 35 7.41 0.74 -4.82
CA MET A 35 7.39 0.05 -3.53
C MET A 35 6.38 -1.11 -3.51
N VAL A 36 5.15 -0.88 -4.00
CA VAL A 36 4.14 -1.95 -4.09
C VAL A 36 4.60 -3.07 -5.03
N LEU A 37 5.25 -2.75 -6.16
CA LEU A 37 5.81 -3.76 -7.07
C LEU A 37 6.92 -4.59 -6.41
N GLN A 38 7.80 -3.97 -5.62
CA GLN A 38 8.83 -4.69 -4.87
C GLN A 38 8.19 -5.64 -3.83
N VAL A 39 7.16 -5.18 -3.12
CA VAL A 39 6.37 -6.04 -2.19
C VAL A 39 5.71 -7.18 -2.95
N ALA A 40 5.08 -6.91 -4.10
CA ALA A 40 4.45 -7.93 -4.94
C ALA A 40 5.46 -8.99 -5.39
N LYS A 41 6.62 -8.58 -5.90
CA LYS A 41 7.72 -9.48 -6.33
C LYS A 41 8.28 -10.30 -5.17
N ALA A 42 8.37 -9.72 -3.98
CA ALA A 42 8.84 -10.43 -2.79
C ALA A 42 7.81 -11.46 -2.30
N GLY A 43 6.53 -11.07 -2.21
CA GLY A 43 5.43 -11.93 -1.79
C GLY A 43 5.04 -13.01 -2.80
N ALA A 44 5.35 -12.83 -4.08
CA ALA A 44 5.07 -13.80 -5.14
C ALA A 44 5.73 -15.17 -4.91
N ILE A 45 6.85 -15.22 -4.20
CA ILE A 45 7.66 -16.43 -4.00
C ILE A 45 7.98 -16.74 -2.53
N TYR A 46 7.51 -15.93 -1.58
CA TYR A 46 7.85 -16.07 -0.17
C TYR A 46 6.60 -16.05 0.73
N PRO A 47 6.47 -16.97 1.70
CA PRO A 47 7.40 -18.07 1.99
C PRO A 47 7.30 -19.23 1.00
N ILE A 48 6.18 -19.30 0.27
CA ILE A 48 5.92 -20.24 -0.81
C ILE A 48 5.51 -19.48 -2.07
N GLU A 49 5.70 -20.09 -3.24
CA GLU A 49 5.24 -19.50 -4.49
C GLU A 49 3.71 -19.40 -4.53
N VAL A 50 3.20 -18.23 -4.94
CA VAL A 50 1.77 -18.04 -5.19
C VAL A 50 1.35 -18.97 -6.32
N PRO A 51 0.29 -19.79 -6.15
CA PRO A 51 -0.18 -20.69 -7.19
C PRO A 51 -0.43 -19.98 -8.52
N SER A 52 -0.35 -20.71 -9.64
CA SER A 52 -0.62 -20.14 -10.97
C SER A 52 -2.06 -19.64 -11.11
N PHE A 53 -3.04 -20.31 -10.48
CA PHE A 53 -4.47 -20.04 -10.67
C PHE A 53 -4.93 -20.02 -12.15
N GLY A 54 -4.25 -20.80 -13.00
CA GLY A 54 -4.48 -20.82 -14.45
C GLY A 54 -3.98 -19.56 -15.18
N GLU A 55 -3.27 -18.68 -14.49
CA GLU A 55 -2.68 -17.47 -15.07
C GLU A 55 -1.34 -17.81 -15.74
N PRO A 56 -1.05 -17.25 -16.93
CA PRO A 56 0.21 -17.48 -17.63
C PRO A 56 1.41 -16.88 -16.88
N GLY A 57 2.57 -17.54 -17.01
CA GLY A 57 3.83 -17.11 -16.39
C GLY A 57 3.99 -17.50 -14.92
N THR A 58 5.20 -17.33 -14.39
CA THR A 58 5.54 -17.55 -12.97
C THR A 58 4.91 -16.46 -12.10
N ALA A 59 4.74 -16.72 -10.80
CA ALA A 59 4.20 -15.70 -9.87
C ALA A 59 4.98 -14.39 -9.92
N SER A 60 6.32 -14.45 -9.97
CA SER A 60 7.17 -13.27 -10.08
C SER A 60 6.98 -12.52 -11.40
N SER A 61 6.84 -13.23 -12.53
CA SER A 61 6.64 -12.59 -13.84
C SER A 61 5.32 -11.82 -13.94
N ARG A 62 4.32 -12.17 -13.11
CA ARG A 62 3.02 -11.51 -13.07
C ARG A 62 3.04 -10.17 -12.31
N ALA A 63 4.05 -9.91 -11.47
CA ALA A 63 4.19 -8.67 -10.71
C ALA A 63 4.64 -7.48 -11.59
N THR A 64 3.73 -7.01 -12.45
CA THR A 64 3.97 -5.96 -13.47
C THR A 64 3.23 -4.67 -13.16
N ASP A 65 3.72 -3.54 -13.68
CA ASP A 65 3.08 -2.23 -13.52
C ASP A 65 1.66 -2.20 -14.11
N SER A 66 1.43 -2.87 -15.25
CA SER A 66 0.09 -2.97 -15.86
C SER A 66 -0.90 -3.63 -14.90
N ARG A 67 -0.51 -4.75 -14.27
CA ARG A 67 -1.38 -5.45 -13.32
C ARG A 67 -1.59 -4.67 -12.03
N LEU A 68 -0.57 -3.95 -11.58
CA LEU A 68 -0.70 -3.06 -10.44
C LEU A 68 -1.76 -1.99 -10.72
N ARG A 69 -1.73 -1.34 -11.89
CA ARG A 69 -2.72 -0.32 -12.28
C ARG A 69 -4.12 -0.90 -12.41
N GLU A 70 -4.27 -2.11 -12.98
CA GLU A 70 -5.56 -2.82 -13.04
C GLU A 70 -6.11 -3.10 -11.63
N ALA A 71 -5.26 -3.47 -10.67
CA ALA A 71 -5.66 -3.68 -9.29
C ALA A 71 -5.97 -2.34 -8.57
N GLU A 72 -5.15 -1.31 -8.78
CA GLU A 72 -5.32 0.05 -8.24
C GLU A 72 -6.68 0.64 -8.65
N ALA A 73 -7.09 0.46 -9.90
CA ALA A 73 -8.35 0.98 -10.44
C ALA A 73 -9.61 0.41 -9.76
N ARG A 74 -9.50 -0.72 -9.05
CA ARG A 74 -10.62 -1.34 -8.31
C ARG A 74 -10.77 -0.83 -6.89
N LEU A 75 -9.87 0.05 -6.42
CA LEU A 75 -9.83 0.49 -5.04
C LEU A 75 -10.75 1.66 -4.75
N ARG A 76 -11.35 1.64 -3.55
CA ARG A 76 -12.02 2.81 -2.97
C ARG A 76 -10.98 3.83 -2.47
N PRO A 77 -11.28 5.14 -2.50
CA PRO A 77 -10.36 6.20 -2.04
C PRO A 77 -9.72 5.96 -0.66
N ALA A 78 -10.50 5.52 0.33
CA ALA A 78 -10.00 5.25 1.67
C ALA A 78 -8.94 4.12 1.70
N ARG A 79 -9.12 3.10 0.85
CA ARG A 79 -8.16 1.99 0.74
C ARG A 79 -6.88 2.45 0.04
N LEU A 80 -7.00 3.28 -0.99
CA LEU A 80 -5.85 3.89 -1.66
C LEU A 80 -5.03 4.77 -0.70
N ALA A 81 -5.69 5.54 0.17
CA ALA A 81 -5.00 6.33 1.19
C ALA A 81 -4.20 5.46 2.18
N ALA A 82 -4.76 4.35 2.63
CA ALA A 82 -4.04 3.40 3.49
C ALA A 82 -2.81 2.79 2.77
N ILE A 83 -2.93 2.46 1.49
CA ILE A 83 -1.82 1.93 0.69
C ILE A 83 -0.72 2.98 0.52
N ARG A 84 -1.08 4.25 0.27
CA ARG A 84 -0.12 5.35 0.20
C ARG A 84 0.67 5.47 1.51
N ALA A 85 -0.03 5.52 2.64
CA ALA A 85 0.59 5.60 3.96
C ALA A 85 1.54 4.41 4.23
N GLY A 86 1.14 3.19 3.88
CA GLY A 86 1.98 2.01 4.04
C GLY A 86 3.21 2.03 3.13
N ALA A 87 3.04 2.46 1.88
CA ALA A 87 4.16 2.60 0.94
C ALA A 87 5.15 3.68 1.41
N ASP A 88 4.65 4.83 1.86
CA ASP A 88 5.47 5.92 2.40
C ASP A 88 6.22 5.49 3.67
N LEU A 89 5.59 4.67 4.52
CA LEU A 89 6.25 4.07 5.69
C LEU A 89 7.44 3.18 5.28
N LEU A 90 7.27 2.30 4.29
CA LEU A 90 8.37 1.45 3.81
C LEU A 90 9.47 2.26 3.10
N ILE A 91 9.09 3.26 2.31
CA ILE A 91 10.02 4.14 1.60
C ILE A 91 10.84 4.98 2.59
N SER A 92 10.21 5.58 3.59
CA SER A 92 10.91 6.38 4.62
C SER A 92 11.87 5.56 5.47
N GLN A 93 11.65 4.25 5.58
CA GLN A 93 12.61 3.29 6.17
C GLN A 93 13.73 2.86 5.22
N GLY A 94 13.79 3.42 4.01
CA GLY A 94 14.83 3.14 3.02
C GLY A 94 14.68 1.80 2.31
N LEU A 95 13.50 1.18 2.32
CA LEU A 95 13.29 -0.19 1.80
C LEU A 95 13.08 -0.28 0.29
N LEU A 96 13.02 0.86 -0.43
CA LEU A 96 12.69 0.86 -1.86
C LEU A 96 13.76 0.18 -2.74
N ALA A 97 15.04 0.37 -2.41
CA ALA A 97 16.18 -0.05 -3.24
C ALA A 97 17.02 -1.17 -2.60
N VAL A 98 16.48 -1.85 -1.58
CA VAL A 98 17.21 -2.92 -0.90
C VAL A 98 16.98 -4.28 -1.56
N PRO A 99 17.94 -5.23 -1.47
CA PRO A 99 17.73 -6.59 -1.94
C PRO A 99 16.53 -7.28 -1.26
N ARG A 100 15.87 -8.20 -1.96
CA ARG A 100 14.66 -8.90 -1.48
C ARG A 100 14.77 -9.46 -0.04
N PRO A 101 15.86 -10.14 0.39
CA PRO A 101 15.96 -10.63 1.76
C PRO A 101 15.95 -9.48 2.80
N ALA A 102 16.60 -8.36 2.49
CA ALA A 102 16.60 -7.17 3.33
C ALA A 102 15.24 -6.47 3.32
N LEU A 103 14.53 -6.47 2.18
CA LEU A 103 13.16 -5.97 2.09
C LEU A 103 12.20 -6.78 2.99
N LEU A 104 12.21 -8.11 2.88
CA LEU A 104 11.37 -8.98 3.70
C LEU A 104 11.66 -8.80 5.20
N ALA A 105 12.93 -8.74 5.59
CA ALA A 105 13.32 -8.47 6.97
C ALA A 105 12.90 -7.07 7.44
N GLY A 106 12.99 -6.07 6.55
CA GLY A 106 12.53 -4.71 6.80
C GLY A 106 11.03 -4.60 7.01
N ILE A 107 10.23 -5.28 6.19
CA ILE A 107 8.77 -5.37 6.36
C ILE A 107 8.42 -6.07 7.67
N GLY A 108 9.10 -7.17 8.00
CA GLY A 108 8.88 -7.88 9.27
C GLY A 108 9.14 -7.00 10.49
N ARG A 109 10.26 -6.26 10.49
CA ARG A 109 10.55 -5.27 11.53
C ARG A 109 9.48 -4.18 11.59
N ALA A 110 9.13 -3.58 10.45
CA ALA A 110 8.12 -2.53 10.38
C ALA A 110 6.79 -3.00 10.94
N ALA A 111 6.37 -4.23 10.62
CA ALA A 111 5.12 -4.83 11.10
C ALA A 111 5.16 -5.16 12.59
N ALA A 112 6.28 -5.65 13.13
CA ALA A 112 6.43 -5.99 14.54
C ALA A 112 6.36 -4.77 15.46
N THR A 113 6.84 -3.60 14.99
CA THR A 113 6.88 -2.37 15.78
C THR A 113 5.77 -1.38 15.42
N ALA A 114 4.91 -1.70 14.43
CA ALA A 114 3.90 -0.80 13.92
C ALA A 114 2.79 -0.53 14.95
N ALA A 115 2.35 0.72 15.03
CA ALA A 115 1.08 1.05 15.65
C ALA A 115 -0.09 0.39 14.86
N PRO A 116 -1.27 0.19 15.45
CA PRO A 116 -2.39 -0.50 14.78
C PRO A 116 -2.74 0.08 13.40
N ALA A 117 -2.71 1.40 13.23
CA ALA A 117 -3.00 2.06 11.96
C ALA A 117 -1.91 1.81 10.90
N GLU A 118 -0.64 1.81 11.31
CA GLU A 118 0.50 1.51 10.44
C GLU A 118 0.48 0.04 10.00
N LEU A 119 0.15 -0.87 10.91
CA LEU A 119 0.01 -2.29 10.59
C LEU A 119 -1.08 -2.51 9.54
N GLN A 120 -2.23 -1.84 9.68
CA GLN A 120 -3.30 -1.88 8.68
C GLN A 120 -2.85 -1.28 7.33
N ALA A 121 -2.04 -0.23 7.34
CA ALA A 121 -1.46 0.33 6.12
C ALA A 121 -0.51 -0.65 5.42
N LEU A 122 0.34 -1.37 6.19
CA LEU A 122 1.22 -2.42 5.67
C LEU A 122 0.43 -3.60 5.08
N ILE A 123 -0.63 -4.03 5.77
CA ILE A 123 -1.55 -5.06 5.27
C ILE A 123 -2.20 -4.60 3.95
N ALA A 124 -2.63 -3.35 3.86
CA ALA A 124 -3.22 -2.81 2.63
C ALA A 124 -2.23 -2.82 1.45
N VAL A 125 -0.96 -2.47 1.68
CA VAL A 125 0.11 -2.58 0.67
C VAL A 125 0.30 -4.02 0.22
N ALA A 126 0.38 -4.97 1.15
CA ALA A 126 0.53 -6.38 0.83
C ALA A 126 -0.67 -6.95 0.08
N ALA A 127 -1.90 -6.52 0.40
CA ALA A 127 -3.12 -6.92 -0.31
C ALA A 127 -3.11 -6.43 -1.77
N LEU A 128 -2.71 -5.17 -2.02
CA LEU A 128 -2.54 -4.69 -3.39
C LEU A 128 -1.42 -5.44 -4.13
N GLY A 129 -0.32 -5.75 -3.43
CA GLY A 129 0.76 -6.58 -3.98
C GLY A 129 0.27 -7.98 -4.38
N ALA A 130 -0.54 -8.62 -3.55
CA ALA A 130 -1.12 -9.93 -3.84
C ALA A 130 -2.07 -9.88 -5.05
N ALA A 131 -2.95 -8.87 -5.11
CA ALA A 131 -3.85 -8.63 -6.25
C ALA A 131 -3.10 -8.25 -7.55
N THR A 132 -1.87 -7.76 -7.44
CA THR A 132 -0.98 -7.54 -8.58
C THR A 132 -0.43 -8.86 -9.13
N VAL A 133 -0.10 -9.81 -8.24
CA VAL A 133 0.42 -11.14 -8.62
C VAL A 133 -0.69 -12.06 -9.15
N SER A 134 -1.89 -12.01 -8.57
CA SER A 134 -3.03 -12.82 -8.98
C SER A 134 -4.30 -12.01 -9.13
N ARG A 135 -4.94 -12.09 -10.30
CA ARG A 135 -6.19 -11.37 -10.58
C ARG A 135 -7.39 -11.89 -9.79
N HIS A 136 -7.28 -13.11 -9.26
CA HIS A 136 -8.33 -13.73 -8.44
C HIS A 136 -8.37 -13.17 -7.02
N LEU A 137 -7.35 -12.41 -6.62
CA LEU A 137 -7.30 -11.77 -5.31
C LEU A 137 -7.91 -10.36 -5.38
N ASP A 138 -8.76 -10.07 -4.39
CA ASP A 138 -9.36 -8.75 -4.19
C ASP A 138 -8.38 -7.84 -3.43
N PRO A 139 -7.94 -6.69 -3.98
CA PRO A 139 -7.05 -5.75 -3.30
C PRO A 139 -7.70 -5.07 -2.08
N SER A 140 -9.02 -5.21 -1.92
CA SER A 140 -9.75 -4.77 -0.72
C SER A 140 -9.84 -5.84 0.37
N SER A 141 -9.42 -7.08 0.10
CA SER A 141 -9.42 -8.17 1.07
C SER A 141 -8.07 -8.27 1.80
N ASP A 142 -8.13 -8.32 3.13
CA ASP A 142 -6.92 -8.37 3.97
C ASP A 142 -6.44 -9.80 4.24
N SER A 143 -7.27 -10.83 4.05
CA SER A 143 -7.01 -12.18 4.56
C SER A 143 -5.61 -12.74 4.22
N PRO A 144 -5.17 -12.84 2.94
CA PRO A 144 -3.84 -13.34 2.63
C PRO A 144 -2.72 -12.40 3.09
N ALA A 145 -2.97 -11.09 3.08
CA ALA A 145 -2.01 -10.07 3.45
C ALA A 145 -1.72 -10.06 4.96
N THR A 146 -2.74 -10.22 5.79
CA THR A 146 -2.63 -10.31 7.25
C THR A 146 -1.77 -11.49 7.67
N VAL A 147 -1.97 -12.67 7.06
CA VAL A 147 -1.15 -13.86 7.34
C VAL A 147 0.31 -13.63 6.95
N TRP A 148 0.55 -13.03 5.79
CA TRP A 148 1.90 -12.76 5.31
C TRP A 148 2.65 -11.75 6.17
N ILE A 149 2.03 -10.60 6.47
CA ILE A 149 2.59 -9.55 7.33
C ILE A 149 2.81 -10.09 8.76
N GLY A 150 1.84 -10.81 9.33
CA GLY A 150 1.97 -11.43 10.64
C GLY A 150 3.09 -12.47 10.70
N GLY A 151 3.26 -13.28 9.65
CA GLY A 151 4.36 -14.22 9.54
C GLY A 151 5.73 -13.54 9.51
N LEU A 152 5.87 -12.43 8.78
CA LEU A 152 7.11 -11.65 8.76
C LEU A 152 7.42 -10.98 10.11
N ALA A 153 6.41 -10.44 10.79
CA ALA A 153 6.55 -9.89 12.14
C ALA A 153 6.99 -10.99 13.12
N HIS A 154 6.34 -12.15 13.08
CA HIS A 154 6.69 -13.29 13.93
C HIS A 154 8.14 -13.75 13.73
N LEU A 155 8.63 -13.80 12.49
CA LEU A 155 10.04 -14.11 12.21
C LEU A 155 10.98 -13.07 12.83
N HIS A 156 10.64 -11.79 12.74
CA HIS A 156 11.43 -10.72 13.33
C HIS A 156 11.52 -10.84 14.86
N ASP A 157 10.39 -11.05 15.54
CA ASP A 157 10.32 -11.17 17.00
C ASP A 157 11.16 -12.33 17.55
N HIS A 158 11.34 -13.38 16.74
CA HIS A 158 12.14 -14.56 17.10
C HIS A 158 13.59 -14.48 16.60
N GLY A 159 14.04 -13.32 16.10
CA GLY A 159 15.39 -13.14 15.57
C GLY A 159 15.69 -13.95 14.31
N MET A 160 14.66 -14.46 13.63
CA MET A 160 14.79 -15.26 12.41
C MET A 160 14.84 -14.35 11.18
N ARG A 161 15.55 -14.81 10.14
CA ARG A 161 15.60 -14.10 8.85
C ARG A 161 14.75 -14.81 7.81
N PRO A 162 13.95 -14.07 7.01
CA PRO A 162 13.28 -14.62 5.85
C PRO A 162 14.29 -15.29 4.91
N THR A 163 14.17 -16.60 4.73
CA THR A 163 15.08 -17.36 3.85
C THR A 163 14.32 -17.72 2.59
N VAL A 164 14.75 -17.20 1.45
CA VAL A 164 14.15 -17.55 0.16
C VAL A 164 14.61 -18.95 -0.22
N LEU A 165 13.69 -19.81 -0.64
CA LEU A 165 14.02 -21.12 -1.18
C LEU A 165 14.74 -20.92 -2.53
N ARG A 166 16.06 -21.16 -2.56
CA ARG A 166 16.94 -20.89 -3.73
C ARG A 166 16.41 -21.39 -5.08
N HIS A 167 15.64 -22.47 -5.10
CA HIS A 167 15.10 -23.05 -6.35
C HIS A 167 13.97 -22.23 -7.00
N LEU A 168 13.44 -21.22 -6.30
CA LEU A 168 12.42 -20.28 -6.81
C LEU A 168 13.04 -19.03 -7.46
N GLU A 169 14.37 -18.86 -7.40
CA GLU A 169 15.05 -17.70 -7.99
C GLU A 169 15.60 -17.96 -9.41
N THR A 170 15.67 -19.22 -9.83
CA THR A 170 16.36 -19.66 -11.06
C THR A 170 15.42 -20.13 -12.18
N ARG A 171 14.16 -19.66 -12.23
CA ARG A 171 13.18 -20.05 -13.27
C ARG A 171 12.71 -18.88 -14.11
#